data_AF-A0A2J6IGA8-F1
#
_entry.id   AF-A0A2J6IGA8-F1
#
_cell.length_a   1.000
_cell.length_b   1.000
_cell.length_c   1.000
_cell.angle_alpha   90.00
_cell.angle_beta   90.00
_cell.angle_gamma   90.00
#
_symmetry.space_group_name_H-M   'P 1'
#
loop_
_entity.id
_entity.type
_entity.pdbx_description
1 polymer ?
#
loop_
_entity_poly.entity_id
_entity_poly.type
_entity_poly.pdbx_seq_one_letter_code
_entity_poly.pdbx_strand_id
1 'polypeptide(L)'
;MNFFKKDTYYLGALVGIILPVIVYGLLYLIDSVYLNSFGNHMVKQMDYLYLLSIVGNIIALRYFYLNVKKEKAGAGILLVSLIIVVLYFLNFY
;
A
#
# COMPACT_ATOMS: atom_id res chain seq x y z
N MET A 1 -19.96 8.45 -13.11
CA MET A 1 -19.51 8.53 -11.69
C MET A 1 -20.24 7.51 -10.79
N ASN A 2 -20.27 6.21 -11.16
CA ASN A 2 -20.93 5.14 -10.37
C ASN A 2 -19.99 4.02 -9.90
N PHE A 3 -18.69 4.11 -10.20
CA PHE A 3 -17.71 3.08 -9.84
C PHE A 3 -17.52 2.92 -8.32
N PHE A 4 -17.58 4.03 -7.57
CA PHE A 4 -17.39 4.02 -6.13
C PHE A 4 -18.59 3.54 -5.30
N LYS A 5 -19.76 3.27 -5.91
CA LYS A 5 -20.95 2.79 -5.17
C LYS A 5 -21.08 1.27 -5.18
N LYS A 6 -20.54 0.57 -6.18
CA LYS A 6 -20.60 -0.89 -6.23
C LYS A 6 -19.53 -1.52 -5.34
N ASP A 7 -19.91 -2.56 -4.63
CA ASP A 7 -18.96 -3.45 -3.95
C ASP A 7 -18.41 -4.46 -4.97
N THR A 8 -17.16 -4.26 -5.37
CA THR A 8 -16.50 -5.07 -6.40
C THR A 8 -15.05 -5.32 -6.02
N TYR A 9 -14.54 -6.49 -6.37
CA TYR A 9 -13.13 -6.83 -6.20
C TYR A 9 -12.21 -5.86 -6.95
N TYR A 10 -12.64 -5.37 -8.13
CA TYR A 10 -11.87 -4.42 -8.93
C TYR A 10 -11.62 -3.09 -8.22
N LEU A 11 -12.63 -2.56 -7.51
CA LEU A 11 -12.45 -1.36 -6.71
C LEU A 11 -11.41 -1.59 -5.61
N GLY A 12 -11.49 -2.74 -4.94
CA GLY A 12 -10.51 -3.15 -3.95
C GLY A 12 -9.10 -3.24 -4.51
N ALA A 13 -8.95 -3.88 -5.66
CA ALA A 13 -7.67 -4.04 -6.33
C ALA A 13 -7.04 -2.68 -6.71
N LEU A 14 -7.83 -1.76 -7.28
CA LEU A 14 -7.36 -0.41 -7.59
C LEU A 14 -6.86 0.32 -6.34
N VAL A 15 -7.63 0.30 -5.24
CA VAL A 15 -7.23 0.92 -3.98
C VAL A 15 -5.96 0.26 -3.43
N GLY A 16 -5.89 -1.06 -3.49
CA GLY A 16 -4.74 -1.85 -3.03
C GLY A 16 -3.44 -1.61 -3.81
N ILE A 17 -3.51 -1.07 -5.04
CA ILE A 17 -2.34 -0.65 -5.83
C ILE A 17 -2.03 0.83 -5.61
N ILE A 18 -3.05 1.69 -5.66
CA ILE A 18 -2.86 3.14 -5.60
C ILE A 18 -2.36 3.57 -4.21
N LEU A 19 -2.90 2.97 -3.15
CA LEU A 19 -2.58 3.40 -1.80
C LEU A 19 -1.12 3.13 -1.41
N PRO A 20 -0.52 1.96 -1.68
CA PRO A 20 0.91 1.75 -1.42
C PRO A 20 1.79 2.70 -2.24
N VAL A 21 1.42 3.05 -3.48
CA VAL A 21 2.18 4.03 -4.29
C VAL A 21 2.17 5.41 -3.62
N ILE A 22 1.02 5.87 -3.13
CA ILE A 22 0.91 7.14 -2.40
C ILE A 22 1.75 7.10 -1.11
N VAL A 23 1.62 6.01 -0.34
CA VAL A 23 2.36 5.85 0.92
C VAL A 23 3.86 5.76 0.67
N TYR A 24 4.30 5.05 -0.37
CA TYR A 24 5.70 5.00 -0.78
C TYR A 24 6.24 6.39 -1.10
N GLY A 25 5.50 7.19 -1.88
CA GLY A 25 5.89 8.57 -2.18
C GLY A 25 6.08 9.41 -0.92
N LEU A 26 5.18 9.28 0.06
CA LEU A 26 5.31 9.95 1.36
C LEU A 26 6.53 9.45 2.14
N LEU A 27 6.74 8.14 2.23
CA LEU A 27 7.88 7.55 2.92
C LEU A 27 9.21 7.97 2.28
N TYR A 28 9.28 8.04 0.96
CA TYR A 28 10.45 8.49 0.21
C TYR A 28 10.77 9.97 0.50
N LEU A 29 9.75 10.83 0.55
CA LEU A 29 9.95 12.24 0.93
C LEU A 29 10.46 12.37 2.37
N ILE A 30 9.89 11.59 3.29
CA ILE A 30 10.34 11.59 4.69
C ILE A 30 11.79 11.11 4.78
N ASP A 31 12.14 10.02 4.09
CA ASP A 31 13.51 9.48 4.05
C ASP A 31 14.50 10.49 3.44
N SER A 32 14.08 11.22 2.39
CA SER A 32 14.90 12.27 1.77
C SER A 32 15.18 13.44 2.73
N VAL A 33 14.18 13.88 3.49
CA VAL A 33 14.37 14.93 4.52
C VAL A 33 15.25 14.40 5.66
N TYR A 34 15.06 13.14 6.05
CA TYR A 34 15.85 12.49 7.08
C TYR A 34 17.32 12.37 6.68
N LEU A 35 17.62 11.93 5.46
CA LEU A 35 18.97 11.85 4.91
C LEU A 35 19.68 13.20 4.96
N ASN A 36 19.01 14.27 4.54
CA ASN A 36 19.58 15.62 4.58
C ASN A 36 19.86 16.12 6.00
N SER A 37 19.09 15.63 7.00
CA SER A 37 19.20 16.09 8.39
C SER A 37 20.20 15.27 9.22
N PHE A 38 20.32 13.96 8.94
CA PHE A 38 21.08 13.02 9.76
C PHE A 38 22.21 12.30 9.01
N GLY A 39 22.35 12.54 7.70
CA GLY A 39 23.41 11.97 6.86
C GLY A 39 23.27 10.48 6.55
N ASN A 40 22.16 9.85 6.95
CA ASN A 40 21.87 8.44 6.70
C ASN A 40 20.40 8.24 6.32
N HIS A 41 20.10 7.19 5.54
CA HIS A 41 18.74 6.78 5.23
C HIS A 41 18.05 6.14 6.44
N MET A 42 16.72 6.20 6.50
CA MET A 42 15.90 5.56 7.54
C MET A 42 15.94 4.04 7.44
N VAL A 43 16.09 3.50 6.22
CA VAL A 43 16.20 2.07 5.95
C VAL A 43 17.56 1.72 5.37
N LYS A 44 18.03 0.51 5.67
CA LYS A 44 19.30 -0.02 5.16
C LYS A 44 19.30 -0.20 3.63
N GLN A 45 18.16 -0.56 3.06
CA GLN A 45 17.97 -0.74 1.62
C GLN A 45 16.68 -0.05 1.18
N MET A 46 16.71 0.64 0.04
CA MET A 46 15.60 1.45 -0.45
C MET A 46 14.35 0.62 -0.76
N ASP A 47 14.52 -0.62 -1.17
CA ASP A 47 13.44 -1.53 -1.49
C ASP A 47 12.60 -1.91 -0.25
N TYR A 48 13.13 -1.77 0.97
CA TYR A 48 12.36 -1.96 2.20
C TYR A 48 11.23 -0.94 2.35
N LEU A 49 11.37 0.25 1.74
CA LEU A 49 10.29 1.23 1.67
C LEU A 49 9.11 0.70 0.84
N TYR A 50 9.34 -0.15 -0.18
CA TYR A 50 8.25 -0.79 -0.92
C TYR A 50 7.43 -1.68 0.00
N LEU A 51 8.08 -2.53 0.80
CA LEU A 51 7.39 -3.42 1.73
C LEU A 51 6.65 -2.62 2.81
N LEU A 52 7.28 -1.58 3.34
CA LEU A 52 6.69 -0.70 4.34
C LEU A 52 5.46 0.06 3.79
N SER A 53 5.46 0.42 2.50
CA SER A 53 4.34 1.10 1.87
C SER A 53 3.05 0.29 1.84
N ILE A 54 3.16 -1.05 1.83
CA ILE A 54 2.01 -1.98 1.84
C ILE A 54 1.23 -1.88 3.15
N VAL A 55 1.86 -1.41 4.24
CA VAL A 55 1.16 -1.17 5.52
C VAL A 55 0.00 -0.19 5.34
N GLY A 56 0.06 0.73 4.37
CA GLY A 56 -1.06 1.57 3.99
C GLY A 56 -2.34 0.79 3.68
N ASN A 57 -2.22 -0.39 3.05
CA ASN A 57 -3.37 -1.23 2.73
C ASN A 57 -4.08 -1.79 3.96
N ILE A 58 -3.41 -1.92 5.11
CA ILE A 58 -4.05 -2.33 6.38
C ILE A 58 -5.08 -1.28 6.82
N ILE A 59 -4.76 0.01 6.63
CA ILE A 59 -5.67 1.11 6.97
C ILE A 59 -6.88 1.09 6.03
N ALA A 60 -6.66 0.92 4.72
CA ALA A 60 -7.77 0.79 3.77
C ALA A 60 -8.63 -0.44 4.06
N LEU A 61 -8.01 -1.58 4.37
CA LEU A 61 -8.71 -2.79 4.79
C LEU A 61 -9.68 -2.54 5.93
N ARG A 62 -9.18 -1.91 7.00
CA ARG A 62 -10.00 -1.54 8.15
C ARG A 62 -11.17 -0.64 7.75
N TYR A 63 -10.90 0.38 6.92
CA TYR A 63 -11.92 1.31 6.45
C TYR A 63 -13.00 0.61 5.61
N PHE A 64 -12.61 -0.26 4.67
CA PHE A 64 -13.53 -0.95 3.77
C PHE A 64 -14.41 -1.99 4.48
N TYR A 65 -13.87 -2.73 5.45
CA TYR A 65 -14.66 -3.70 6.22
C TYR A 65 -15.53 -3.05 7.29
N LEU A 66 -14.99 -2.13 8.11
CA LEU A 66 -15.70 -1.61 9.27
C LEU A 66 -16.63 -0.43 8.93
N ASN A 67 -16.18 0.49 8.08
CA ASN A 67 -16.89 1.76 7.87
C ASN A 67 -17.79 1.68 6.65
N VAL A 68 -17.26 1.20 5.52
CA VAL A 68 -18.00 1.17 4.24
C VAL A 68 -18.75 -0.16 4.05
N LYS A 69 -18.45 -1.19 4.84
CA LYS A 69 -19.06 -2.53 4.78
C LYS A 69 -19.04 -3.14 3.38
N LYS A 70 -17.92 -2.97 2.68
CA LYS A 70 -17.69 -3.47 1.32
C LYS A 70 -16.72 -4.64 1.36
N GLU A 71 -17.27 -5.82 1.58
CA GLU A 71 -16.48 -7.04 1.81
C GLU A 71 -15.68 -7.45 0.57
N LYS A 72 -16.25 -7.33 -0.65
CA LYS A 72 -15.56 -7.71 -1.89
C LYS A 72 -14.40 -6.77 -2.19
N ALA A 73 -14.58 -5.47 -1.98
CA ALA A 73 -13.49 -4.52 -2.10
C ALA A 73 -12.39 -4.78 -1.06
N GLY A 74 -12.74 -5.07 0.20
CA GLY A 74 -11.77 -5.47 1.23
C GLY A 74 -10.96 -6.70 0.80
N ALA A 75 -11.63 -7.74 0.29
CA ALA A 75 -10.97 -8.94 -0.21
C ALA A 75 -10.06 -8.64 -1.42
N GLY A 76 -10.46 -7.73 -2.31
CA GLY A 76 -9.64 -7.27 -3.43
C GLY A 76 -8.35 -6.57 -2.97
N ILE A 77 -8.43 -5.72 -1.94
CA ILE A 77 -7.25 -5.06 -1.33
C ILE A 77 -6.30 -6.12 -0.75
N LEU A 78 -6.82 -7.11 -0.02
CA LEU A 78 -6.01 -8.20 0.55
C LEU A 78 -5.29 -9.00 -0.54
N LEU A 79 -6.01 -9.43 -1.57
CA LEU A 79 -5.45 -10.22 -2.66
C LEU A 79 -4.30 -9.48 -3.35
N VAL A 80 -4.51 -8.21 -3.68
CA VAL A 80 -3.46 -7.38 -4.29
C VAL A 80 -2.28 -7.18 -3.35
N SER A 81 -2.54 -6.95 -2.06
CA SER A 81 -1.46 -6.80 -1.07
C SER A 81 -0.58 -8.04 -1.01
N LEU A 82 -1.18 -9.23 -1.01
CA LEU A 82 -0.45 -10.50 -1.04
C LEU A 82 0.36 -10.65 -2.33
N ILE A 83 -0.22 -10.34 -3.50
CA ILE A 83 0.48 -10.39 -4.78
C ILE A 83 1.69 -9.44 -4.76
N ILE A 84 1.55 -8.21 -4.27
CA ILE A 84 2.66 -7.25 -4.19
C ILE A 84 3.77 -7.78 -3.27
N VAL A 85 3.43 -8.36 -2.11
CA VAL A 85 4.42 -8.96 -1.21
C VAL A 85 5.16 -10.11 -1.90
N VAL A 86 4.44 -11.02 -2.56
CA VAL A 86 5.06 -12.13 -3.30
C VAL A 86 5.98 -11.61 -4.41
N LEU A 87 5.53 -10.61 -5.19
CA LEU A 87 6.34 -9.98 -6.23
C LEU A 87 7.59 -9.33 -5.67
N TYR A 88 7.51 -8.68 -4.50
CA TYR A 88 8.68 -8.13 -3.83
C TYR A 88 9.71 -9.23 -3.55
N PHE A 89 9.30 -10.32 -2.91
CA PHE A 89 10.24 -11.40 -2.59
C PHE A 89 10.85 -12.04 -3.83
N LEU A 90 10.10 -12.19 -4.94
CA LEU A 90 10.64 -12.73 -6.19
C LEU A 90 11.64 -11.81 -6.91
N ASN A 91 11.60 -10.49 -6.68
CA ASN A 91 12.46 -9.53 -7.37
C ASN A 91 13.69 -9.13 -6.55
N PHE A 92 13.62 -9.23 -5.22
CA PHE A 92 14.66 -8.75 -4.30
C PHE A 92 15.36 -9.85 -3.49
N TYR A 93 14.91 -11.12 -3.60
CA TYR A 93 15.49 -12.30 -2.95
C TYR A 93 15.60 -13.47 -3.94
#